data_AF-A0A7C4FRE4-F1
#
_entry.id   AF-A0A7C4FRE4-F1
#
_cell.length_a   1.000
_cell.length_b   1.000
_cell.length_c   1.000
_cell.angle_alpha   90.00
_cell.angle_beta   90.00
_cell.angle_gamma   90.00
#
_symmetry.space_group_name_H-M   'P 1'
#
loop_
_entity.id
_entity.type
_entity.pdbx_description
1 polymer ?
#
loop_
_entity_poly.entity_id
_entity_poly.type
_entity_poly.pdbx_seq_one_letter_code
_entity_poly.pdbx_strand_id
1 'polypeptide(L)'
;DYIGMDNRILRPANYPEGVPGNGFMFHRLKDFTVAVLNLSGCVFMQNLDSPFQVANKLVSMIRRTTKVIIIDFHAEATSEKIALGRYLDGQVSAVIGTHTHVQTADETIFPNGTAYITDVGMTGPKESIIGTKIDLILNKFKTQMPTKFEVPKGDVLLCAVLVEIDPNTGKAESIKRLQELHVSI
;
A
#
# COMPACT_ATOMS: atom_id res chain seq x y z
N ASP A 1 4.11 -15.32 17.81
CA ASP A 1 4.91 -14.29 17.13
C ASP A 1 5.35 -14.70 15.72
N TYR A 2 4.46 -14.60 14.73
CA TYR A 2 4.76 -14.97 13.33
C TYR A 2 5.54 -13.87 12.58
N ILE A 3 5.24 -12.60 12.88
CA ILE A 3 5.82 -11.42 12.23
C ILE A 3 7.34 -11.29 12.44
N GLY A 4 7.88 -11.80 13.55
CA GLY A 4 9.32 -11.75 13.83
C GLY A 4 10.15 -12.86 13.16
N MET A 5 9.49 -13.87 12.57
CA MET A 5 10.16 -15.08 12.08
C MET A 5 10.35 -15.10 10.56
N ASP A 6 9.51 -14.40 9.80
CA ASP A 6 9.59 -14.33 8.33
C ASP A 6 9.89 -12.91 7.85
N ASN A 7 11.08 -12.71 7.28
CA ASN A 7 11.53 -11.42 6.76
C ASN A 7 10.74 -10.92 5.53
N ARG A 8 9.85 -11.75 4.96
CA ARG A 8 8.96 -11.37 3.86
C ARG A 8 7.68 -10.71 4.35
N ILE A 9 7.42 -10.72 5.65
CA ILE A 9 6.26 -10.08 6.27
C ILE A 9 6.69 -8.73 6.80
N LEU A 10 6.09 -7.68 6.24
CA LEU A 10 6.33 -6.31 6.65
C LEU A 10 5.17 -5.79 7.51
N ARG A 11 5.52 -4.86 8.39
CA ARG A 11 4.59 -4.00 9.13
C ARG A 11 4.91 -2.53 8.81
N PRO A 12 4.07 -1.55 9.16
CA PRO A 12 4.40 -0.15 8.91
C PRO A 12 5.66 0.27 9.65
N ALA A 13 6.62 0.83 8.93
CA ALA A 13 7.94 1.15 9.46
C ALA A 13 7.92 2.25 10.53
N ASN A 14 6.89 3.10 10.52
CA ASN A 14 6.69 4.20 11.45
C ASN A 14 5.93 3.81 12.74
N TYR A 15 5.82 2.52 13.05
CA TYR A 15 5.53 2.09 14.42
C TYR A 15 6.70 2.44 15.37
N PRO A 16 6.40 2.69 16.67
CA PRO A 16 7.43 2.95 17.68
C PRO A 16 8.50 1.87 17.76
N GLU A 17 9.66 2.22 18.32
CA GLU A 17 10.73 1.27 18.59
C GLU A 17 10.27 0.12 19.51
N GLY A 18 10.83 -1.07 19.31
CA GLY A 18 10.50 -2.28 20.09
C GLY A 18 9.34 -3.12 19.55
N VAL A 19 8.65 -2.67 18.49
CA VAL A 19 7.59 -3.46 17.85
C VAL A 19 8.19 -4.58 16.97
N PRO A 20 7.74 -5.84 17.09
CA PRO A 20 8.25 -6.96 16.30
C PRO A 20 8.10 -6.77 14.78
N GLY A 21 8.99 -7.41 14.03
CA GLY A 21 8.97 -7.43 12.57
C GLY A 21 9.64 -6.23 11.91
N ASN A 22 9.69 -6.26 10.58
CA ASN A 22 10.45 -5.31 9.79
C ASN A 22 9.54 -4.31 9.06
N GLY A 23 10.03 -3.08 8.92
CA GLY A 23 9.36 -2.03 8.13
C GLY A 23 9.60 -2.14 6.63
N PHE A 24 10.71 -2.78 6.25
CA PHE A 24 11.11 -2.97 4.86
C PHE A 24 11.89 -4.27 4.70
N MET A 25 12.01 -4.75 3.47
CA MET A 25 12.86 -5.88 3.11
C MET A 25 13.59 -5.64 1.79
N PHE A 26 14.66 -6.40 1.58
CA PHE A 26 15.31 -6.53 0.28
C PHE A 26 14.99 -7.90 -0.32
N HIS A 27 14.59 -7.91 -1.58
CA HIS A 27 14.43 -9.11 -2.38
C HIS A 27 15.48 -9.11 -3.50
N ARG A 28 16.40 -10.07 -3.47
CA ARG A 28 17.41 -10.23 -4.52
C ARG A 28 16.80 -10.99 -5.69
N LEU A 29 16.73 -10.34 -6.85
CA LEU A 29 16.52 -10.98 -8.14
C LEU A 29 17.88 -11.32 -8.75
N LYS A 30 17.87 -12.02 -9.89
CA LYS A 30 19.08 -12.48 -10.56
C LYS A 30 20.07 -11.33 -10.82
N ASP A 31 19.57 -10.21 -11.37
CA ASP A 31 20.41 -9.14 -11.88
C ASP A 31 20.32 -7.83 -11.07
N PHE A 32 19.31 -7.69 -10.20
CA PHE A 32 19.11 -6.50 -9.37
C PHE A 32 18.43 -6.84 -8.04
N THR A 33 18.39 -5.87 -7.13
CA THR A 33 17.71 -6.01 -5.83
C THR A 33 16.49 -5.10 -5.83
N VAL A 34 15.37 -5.55 -5.27
CA VAL A 34 14.18 -4.73 -5.03
C VAL A 34 14.05 -4.48 -3.54
N ALA A 35 13.72 -3.26 -3.13
CA ALA A 35 13.32 -2.95 -1.78
C ALA A 35 11.82 -2.71 -1.72
N VAL A 36 11.16 -3.28 -0.71
CA VAL A 36 9.75 -3.01 -0.39
C VAL A 36 9.71 -2.38 0.99
N LEU A 37 9.04 -1.24 1.12
CA LEU A 37 8.87 -0.49 2.35
C LEU A 37 7.36 -0.30 2.61
N ASN A 38 6.91 -0.62 3.82
CA ASN A 38 5.53 -0.39 4.24
C ASN A 38 5.48 0.78 5.23
N LEU A 39 4.51 1.67 5.07
CA LEU A 39 4.29 2.86 5.90
C LEU A 39 2.80 3.02 6.18
N SER A 40 2.46 3.65 7.31
CA SER A 40 1.09 3.98 7.67
C SER A 40 0.90 5.50 7.76
N GLY A 41 -0.21 5.99 7.23
CA GLY A 41 -0.65 7.37 7.43
C GLY A 41 -1.11 7.61 8.87
N CYS A 42 -1.29 8.89 9.21
CA CYS A 42 -1.74 9.33 10.53
C CYS A 42 -3.09 10.08 10.48
N VAL A 43 -3.47 10.64 9.33
CA VAL A 43 -4.73 11.39 9.23
C VAL A 43 -5.92 10.43 9.22
N PHE A 44 -6.83 10.60 10.19
CA PHE A 44 -7.95 9.67 10.47
C PHE A 44 -7.54 8.27 10.92
N MET A 45 -6.27 8.09 11.29
CA MET A 45 -5.69 6.81 11.69
C MET A 45 -5.00 6.92 13.06
N GLN A 46 -4.33 5.85 13.50
CA GLN A 46 -3.52 5.90 14.71
C GLN A 46 -2.42 6.95 14.59
N ASN A 47 -2.16 7.67 15.69
CA ASN A 47 -1.09 8.66 15.74
C ASN A 47 0.27 7.96 15.91
N LEU A 48 0.91 7.65 14.78
CA LEU A 48 2.23 7.03 14.69
C LEU A 48 3.32 8.09 14.45
N ASP A 49 4.58 7.64 14.41
CA ASP A 49 5.68 8.52 14.00
C ASP A 49 5.44 9.06 12.58
N SER A 50 5.98 10.25 12.30
CA SER A 50 5.78 10.92 11.01
C SER A 50 6.20 10.01 9.85
N PRO A 51 5.28 9.60 8.95
CA PRO A 51 5.63 8.72 7.83
C PRO A 51 6.61 9.41 6.88
N PHE A 52 6.57 10.74 6.77
CA PHE A 52 7.49 11.54 5.95
C PHE A 52 8.94 11.47 6.46
N GLN A 53 9.14 11.67 7.76
CA GLN A 53 10.49 11.64 8.35
C GLN A 53 11.07 10.22 8.33
N VAL A 54 10.25 9.22 8.65
CA VAL A 54 10.64 7.81 8.59
C VAL A 54 10.97 7.40 7.15
N ALA A 55 10.13 7.77 6.17
CA ALA A 55 10.40 7.52 4.76
C ALA A 55 11.72 8.15 4.31
N ASN A 56 11.96 9.43 4.63
CA ASN A 56 13.20 10.13 4.23
C ASN A 56 14.46 9.40 4.74
N LYS A 57 14.46 8.99 6.02
CA LYS A 57 15.57 8.24 6.63
C LYS A 57 15.76 6.88 5.98
N LEU A 58 14.69 6.10 5.82
CA LEU A 58 14.76 4.74 5.30
C LEU A 58 15.08 4.70 3.81
N VAL A 59 14.45 5.55 2.99
CA VAL A 59 14.73 5.64 1.55
C VAL A 59 16.19 6.04 1.32
N SER A 60 16.71 7.02 2.07
CA SER A 60 18.14 7.41 1.98
C SER A 60 19.09 6.25 2.29
N MET A 61 18.72 5.39 3.24
CA MET A 61 19.49 4.19 3.58
C MET A 61 19.40 3.12 2.49
N ILE A 62 18.17 2.78 2.07
CA ILE A 62 17.87 1.74 1.08
C ILE A 62 18.54 2.04 -0.26
N ARG A 63 18.59 3.33 -0.66
CA ARG A 63 19.24 3.78 -1.91
C ARG A 63 20.72 3.46 -2.01
N ARG A 64 21.40 3.16 -0.88
CA ARG A 64 22.79 2.68 -0.88
C ARG A 64 22.92 1.25 -1.39
N THR A 65 21.82 0.50 -1.41
CA THR A 65 21.77 -0.91 -1.81
C THR A 65 21.05 -1.11 -3.14
N THR A 66 19.95 -0.38 -3.39
CA THR A 66 19.21 -0.47 -4.66
C THR A 66 18.51 0.84 -5.02
N LYS A 67 18.32 1.07 -6.32
CA LYS A 67 17.48 2.14 -6.85
C LYS A 67 16.02 1.73 -7.00
N VAL A 68 15.72 0.43 -6.99
CA VAL A 68 14.36 -0.09 -7.15
C VAL A 68 13.69 -0.17 -5.78
N ILE A 69 12.83 0.81 -5.48
CA ILE A 69 12.16 0.95 -4.19
C ILE A 69 10.66 1.10 -4.41
N ILE A 70 9.89 0.19 -3.82
CA ILE A 70 8.43 0.19 -3.85
C ILE A 70 7.92 0.49 -2.45
N ILE A 71 7.04 1.47 -2.35
CA ILE A 71 6.39 1.84 -1.09
C ILE A 71 4.92 1.45 -1.16
N ASP A 72 4.47 0.68 -0.18
CA ASP A 72 3.05 0.55 0.18
C ASP A 72 2.75 1.57 1.28
N PHE A 73 1.89 2.54 0.97
CA PHE A 73 1.46 3.56 1.92
C PHE A 73 0.00 3.34 2.34
N HIS A 74 -0.17 2.72 3.49
CA HIS A 74 -1.46 2.38 4.07
C HIS A 74 -2.05 3.61 4.78
N ALA A 75 -2.95 4.34 4.12
CA ALA A 75 -3.42 5.64 4.62
C ALA A 75 -4.87 5.92 4.22
N GLU A 76 -5.61 6.64 5.08
CA GLU A 76 -7.00 7.02 4.79
C GLU A 76 -7.07 8.30 3.94
N ALA A 77 -6.38 9.37 4.36
CA ALA A 77 -6.51 10.67 3.71
C ALA A 77 -5.79 10.71 2.36
N THR A 78 -6.55 11.03 1.30
CA THR A 78 -6.01 11.22 -0.05
C THR A 78 -4.95 12.32 -0.11
N SER A 79 -5.12 13.40 0.66
CA SER A 79 -4.12 14.47 0.76
C SER A 79 -2.79 13.99 1.31
N GLU A 80 -2.80 13.14 2.35
CA GLU A 80 -1.59 12.56 2.95
C GLU A 80 -0.90 11.63 1.95
N LYS A 81 -1.67 10.79 1.24
CA LYS A 81 -1.19 9.89 0.18
C LYS A 81 -0.50 10.63 -0.96
N ILE A 82 -1.15 11.66 -1.51
CA ILE A 82 -0.60 12.46 -2.61
C ILE A 82 0.65 13.20 -2.13
N ALA A 83 0.60 13.78 -0.92
CA ALA A 83 1.74 14.49 -0.35
C ALA A 83 2.97 13.59 -0.19
N LEU A 84 2.82 12.37 0.34
CA LEU A 84 3.94 11.44 0.47
C LEU A 84 4.49 11.02 -0.90
N GLY A 85 3.61 10.72 -1.86
CA GLY A 85 4.02 10.40 -3.22
C GLY A 85 4.84 11.53 -3.86
N ARG A 86 4.38 12.77 -3.74
CA ARG A 86 5.10 13.96 -4.25
C ARG A 86 6.40 14.23 -3.50
N TYR A 87 6.42 14.01 -2.18
CA TYR A 87 7.61 14.18 -1.35
C TYR A 87 8.76 13.23 -1.76
N LEU A 88 8.41 12.03 -2.26
CA LEU A 88 9.36 10.99 -2.64
C LEU A 88 9.58 10.87 -4.16
N ASP A 89 9.00 11.76 -4.96
CA ASP A 89 9.13 11.73 -6.42
C ASP A 89 10.61 11.80 -6.85
N GLY A 90 11.02 10.87 -7.71
CA GLY A 90 12.40 10.69 -8.17
C GLY A 90 13.32 10.03 -7.15
N GLN A 91 12.83 9.70 -5.95
CA GLN A 91 13.60 9.00 -4.93
C GLN A 91 13.28 7.51 -4.83
N VAL A 92 12.08 7.13 -5.28
CA VAL A 92 11.58 5.76 -5.27
C VAL A 92 10.93 5.42 -6.61
N SER A 93 10.80 4.13 -6.90
CA SER A 93 10.22 3.66 -8.15
C SER A 93 8.70 3.77 -8.14
N ALA A 94 8.07 3.45 -7.01
CA ALA A 94 6.62 3.50 -6.88
C ALA A 94 6.17 3.84 -5.45
N VAL A 95 5.09 4.62 -5.34
CA VAL A 95 4.32 4.82 -4.12
C VAL A 95 2.88 4.40 -4.40
N ILE A 96 2.48 3.26 -3.84
CA ILE A 96 1.17 2.64 -4.04
C ILE A 96 0.37 2.80 -2.75
N GLY A 97 -0.72 3.55 -2.80
CA GLY A 97 -1.60 3.67 -1.65
C GLY A 97 -2.47 2.43 -1.43
N THR A 98 -2.79 2.15 -0.18
CA THR A 98 -3.74 1.12 0.26
C THR A 98 -4.61 1.66 1.41
N HIS A 99 -5.53 0.86 1.95
CA HIS A 99 -6.44 1.09 3.10
C HIS A 99 -7.91 1.30 2.75
N THR A 100 -8.24 2.11 1.73
CA THR A 100 -9.64 2.56 1.54
C THR A 100 -10.51 1.52 0.84
N HIS A 101 -9.89 0.47 0.31
CA HIS A 101 -10.52 -0.67 -0.38
C HIS A 101 -11.21 -0.34 -1.71
N VAL A 102 -11.16 0.91 -2.17
CA VAL A 102 -11.72 1.34 -3.46
C VAL A 102 -10.59 1.79 -4.37
N GLN A 103 -10.37 1.07 -5.47
CA GLN A 103 -9.32 1.39 -6.43
C GLN A 103 -9.57 2.76 -7.06
N THR A 104 -8.58 3.64 -7.04
CA THR A 104 -8.64 4.94 -7.70
C THR A 104 -8.23 4.84 -9.17
N ALA A 105 -8.60 5.84 -9.97
CA ALA A 105 -8.28 5.92 -11.40
C ALA A 105 -7.28 7.05 -11.70
N ASP A 106 -6.39 7.33 -10.75
CA ASP A 106 -5.40 8.40 -10.80
C ASP A 106 -3.97 7.85 -10.98
N GLU A 107 -3.83 6.61 -11.46
CA GLU A 107 -2.54 6.02 -11.71
C GLU A 107 -1.73 6.86 -12.71
N THR A 108 -0.51 7.22 -12.33
CA THR A 108 0.31 8.12 -13.12
C THR A 108 1.79 7.94 -12.79
N ILE A 109 2.67 8.43 -13.65
CA ILE A 109 4.08 8.59 -13.36
C ILE A 109 4.34 10.07 -13.12
N PHE A 110 4.86 10.40 -11.94
CA PHE A 110 5.24 11.77 -11.60
C PHE A 110 6.45 12.26 -12.41
N PRO A 111 6.68 13.58 -12.51
CA PRO A 111 7.68 14.15 -13.41
C PRO A 111 9.10 13.58 -13.25
N ASN A 112 9.50 13.15 -12.05
CA ASN A 112 10.83 12.60 -11.82
C ASN A 112 10.91 11.07 -11.91
N GLY A 113 9.83 10.40 -12.33
CA GLY A 113 9.81 8.99 -12.68
C GLY A 113 9.28 8.04 -11.60
N THR A 114 8.59 8.54 -10.58
CA THR A 114 7.92 7.71 -9.57
C THR A 114 6.51 7.35 -10.04
N ALA A 115 6.20 6.05 -10.11
CA ALA A 115 4.81 5.59 -10.31
C ALA A 115 3.97 5.84 -9.05
N TYR A 116 2.72 6.23 -9.25
CA TYR A 116 1.82 6.62 -8.17
C TYR A 116 0.38 6.17 -8.44
N ILE A 117 -0.33 5.77 -7.39
CA ILE A 117 -1.79 5.62 -7.35
C ILE A 117 -2.27 5.91 -5.92
N THR A 118 -3.40 6.61 -5.76
CA THR A 118 -3.94 6.96 -4.43
C THR A 118 -4.41 5.72 -3.65
N ASP A 119 -5.09 4.77 -4.28
CA ASP A 119 -5.41 3.48 -3.65
C ASP A 119 -5.48 2.37 -4.70
N VAL A 120 -4.77 1.27 -4.47
CA VAL A 120 -4.79 0.09 -5.35
C VAL A 120 -6.14 -0.66 -5.29
N GLY A 121 -6.94 -0.42 -4.25
CA GLY A 121 -8.19 -1.10 -3.98
C GLY A 121 -8.02 -2.38 -3.17
N MET A 122 -9.12 -3.10 -3.01
CA MET A 122 -9.17 -4.38 -2.30
C MET A 122 -9.19 -5.56 -3.26
N THR A 123 -8.52 -6.65 -2.88
CA THR A 123 -8.83 -7.98 -3.41
C THR A 123 -9.76 -8.69 -2.42
N GLY A 124 -11.04 -8.87 -2.80
CA GLY A 124 -12.06 -9.35 -1.86
C GLY A 124 -13.47 -9.38 -2.46
N PRO A 125 -14.50 -9.61 -1.64
CA PRO A 125 -15.87 -9.79 -2.13
C PRO A 125 -16.38 -8.54 -2.86
N LYS A 126 -16.85 -8.72 -4.10
CA LYS A 126 -17.35 -7.63 -4.94
C LYS A 126 -18.61 -6.99 -4.36
N GLU A 127 -19.59 -7.83 -4.04
CA GLU A 127 -20.88 -7.38 -3.49
C GLU A 127 -20.81 -7.26 -1.97
N SER A 128 -20.11 -6.22 -1.51
CA SER A 128 -19.88 -5.94 -0.09
C SER A 128 -19.73 -4.45 0.18
N ILE A 129 -19.80 -4.04 1.45
CA ILE A 129 -19.36 -2.72 1.89
C ILE A 129 -17.98 -2.89 2.51
N ILE A 130 -16.94 -2.53 1.75
CA ILE A 130 -15.53 -2.53 2.22
C ILE A 130 -15.12 -3.93 2.75
N GLY A 131 -15.62 -5.00 2.12
CA GLY A 131 -15.34 -6.39 2.49
C GLY A 131 -16.28 -7.00 3.52
N THR A 132 -17.30 -6.27 3.98
CA THR A 132 -18.30 -6.73 4.96
C THR A 132 -19.68 -6.91 4.33
N LYS A 133 -20.49 -7.83 4.88
CA LYS A 133 -21.91 -7.97 4.52
C LYS A 133 -22.66 -6.63 4.58
N ILE A 134 -23.45 -6.38 3.54
CA ILE A 134 -24.15 -5.11 3.29
C ILE A 134 -25.12 -4.77 4.43
N ASP A 135 -25.97 -5.72 4.82
CA ASP A 135 -27.01 -5.56 5.85
C ASP A 135 -26.42 -5.18 7.21
N LEU A 136 -25.30 -5.79 7.59
CA LEU A 136 -24.60 -5.51 8.85
C LEU A 136 -24.10 -4.06 8.91
N ILE A 137 -23.47 -3.58 7.84
CA ILE A 137 -22.93 -2.22 7.78
C ILE A 137 -24.07 -1.19 7.68
N LEU A 138 -25.11 -1.46 6.89
CA LEU A 138 -26.29 -0.60 6.83
C LEU A 138 -26.99 -0.48 8.20
N ASN A 139 -27.12 -1.59 8.92
CA ASN A 139 -27.69 -1.56 10.27
C ASN A 139 -26.81 -0.77 11.25
N LYS A 140 -25.48 -0.95 11.19
CA LYS A 140 -24.53 -0.15 11.99
C LYS A 140 -24.70 1.34 11.73
N PHE A 141 -24.77 1.79 10.47
CA PHE A 141 -24.95 3.21 10.16
C PHE A 141 -26.31 3.76 10.59
N LYS A 142 -27.38 2.96 10.51
CA LYS A 142 -28.73 3.37 10.95
C LYS A 142 -28.87 3.45 12.47
N THR A 143 -28.29 2.49 13.18
CA THR A 143 -28.53 2.32 14.63
C THR A 143 -27.39 2.82 15.50
N GLN A 144 -26.21 3.05 14.91
CA GLN A 144 -24.94 3.31 15.60
C GLN A 144 -24.50 2.19 16.56
N MET A 145 -25.19 1.04 16.54
CA MET A 145 -24.84 -0.11 17.38
C MET A 145 -23.66 -0.87 16.78
N PRO A 146 -22.78 -1.45 17.63
CA PRO A 146 -21.71 -2.33 17.16
C PRO A 146 -22.29 -3.51 16.37
N THR A 147 -21.62 -3.86 15.27
CA THR A 147 -21.93 -5.05 14.48
C THR A 147 -20.68 -5.90 14.34
N LYS A 148 -20.86 -7.21 14.15
CA LYS A 148 -19.74 -8.10 13.86
C LYS A 148 -19.28 -7.88 12.42
N PHE A 149 -17.97 -8.02 12.20
CA PHE A 149 -17.42 -8.07 10.86
C PHE A 149 -17.62 -9.46 10.29
N GLU A 150 -18.36 -9.57 9.18
CA GLU A 150 -18.57 -10.82 8.46
C GLU A 150 -18.28 -10.64 6.98
N VAL A 151 -17.39 -11.48 6.45
CA VAL A 151 -17.02 -11.51 5.02
C VAL A 151 -18.12 -12.26 4.25
N PRO A 152 -18.77 -11.64 3.25
CA PRO A 152 -19.75 -12.34 2.44
C PRO A 152 -19.08 -13.39 1.54
N LYS A 153 -19.83 -14.44 1.20
CA LYS A 153 -19.47 -15.36 0.11
C LYS A 153 -19.85 -14.76 -1.24
N GLY A 154 -19.26 -15.26 -2.32
CA GLY A 154 -19.63 -14.89 -3.68
C GLY A 154 -18.41 -14.53 -4.52
N ASP A 155 -18.63 -13.71 -5.54
CA ASP A 155 -17.59 -13.28 -6.46
C ASP A 155 -16.54 -12.41 -5.79
N VAL A 156 -15.29 -12.59 -6.21
CA VAL A 156 -14.14 -11.83 -5.71
C VAL A 156 -13.66 -10.90 -6.80
N LEU A 157 -13.50 -9.63 -6.47
CA LEU A 157 -12.80 -8.67 -7.30
C LEU A 157 -11.33 -8.67 -6.89
N LEU A 158 -10.42 -8.89 -7.83
CA LEU A 158 -8.99 -8.66 -7.66
C LEU A 158 -8.68 -7.25 -8.12
N CYS A 159 -8.05 -6.46 -7.27
CA CYS A 159 -7.50 -5.16 -7.63
C CYS A 159 -5.98 -5.17 -7.44
N ALA A 160 -5.25 -4.73 -8.46
CA ALA A 160 -3.79 -4.67 -8.46
C ALA A 160 -3.29 -3.55 -9.37
N VAL A 161 -1.97 -3.29 -9.35
CA VAL A 161 -1.29 -2.45 -10.34
C VAL A 161 -0.09 -3.21 -10.90
N LEU A 162 0.11 -3.07 -12.20
CA LEU A 162 1.31 -3.50 -12.91
C LEU A 162 2.20 -2.27 -13.12
N VAL A 163 3.44 -2.33 -12.62
CA VAL A 163 4.43 -1.25 -12.77
C VAL A 163 5.66 -1.83 -13.45
N GLU A 164 6.08 -1.22 -14.56
CA GLU A 164 7.34 -1.52 -15.22
C GLU A 164 8.41 -0.54 -14.74
N ILE A 165 9.57 -1.05 -14.33
CA ILE A 165 10.64 -0.26 -13.71
C ILE A 165 11.96 -0.61 -14.38
N ASP A 166 12.69 0.41 -14.84
CA ASP A 166 14.08 0.22 -15.29
C ASP A 166 14.99 0.02 -14.07
N PRO A 167 15.62 -1.15 -13.91
CA PRO A 167 16.46 -1.44 -12.75
C PRO A 167 17.75 -0.60 -12.68
N ASN A 168 18.22 -0.05 -13.80
CA ASN A 168 19.44 0.76 -13.85
C ASN A 168 19.23 2.18 -13.32
N THR A 169 18.06 2.75 -13.58
CA THR A 169 17.68 4.10 -13.13
C THR A 169 16.81 4.09 -11.88
N GLY A 170 16.03 3.03 -11.67
CA GLY A 170 15.00 2.92 -10.64
C GLY A 170 13.70 3.66 -11.00
N LYS A 171 13.58 4.19 -12.21
CA LYS A 171 12.39 4.94 -12.66
C LYS A 171 11.33 3.99 -13.20
N ALA A 172 10.06 4.34 -12.95
CA ALA A 172 8.94 3.67 -13.58
C ALA A 172 8.81 4.11 -15.05
N GLU A 173 8.58 3.14 -15.92
CA GLU A 173 8.33 3.32 -17.36
C GLU A 173 6.83 3.30 -17.65
N SER A 174 6.07 2.49 -16.90
CA SER A 174 4.61 2.42 -17.02
C SER A 174 3.96 2.06 -15.68
N ILE A 175 2.70 2.46 -15.51
CA ILE A 175 1.79 1.96 -14.47
C ILE A 175 0.43 1.70 -15.10
N LYS A 176 -0.16 0.54 -14.81
CA LYS A 176 -1.49 0.16 -15.26
C LYS A 176 -2.26 -0.48 -14.11
N ARG A 177 -3.45 0.05 -13.82
CA ARG A 177 -4.39 -0.61 -12.90
C ARG A 177 -4.99 -1.87 -13.51
N LEU A 178 -5.16 -2.88 -12.67
CA LEU A 178 -5.81 -4.14 -12.99
C LEU A 178 -7.00 -4.32 -12.05
N GLN A 179 -8.13 -4.73 -12.64
CA GLN A 179 -9.34 -5.05 -11.91
C GLN A 179 -10.01 -6.24 -12.60
N GLU A 180 -9.96 -7.41 -11.95
CA GLU A 180 -10.40 -8.67 -12.54
C GLU A 180 -11.46 -9.32 -11.67
N LEU A 181 -12.59 -9.72 -12.26
CA LEU A 181 -13.66 -10.41 -11.57
C LEU A 181 -13.42 -11.92 -11.62
N HIS A 182 -13.26 -12.53 -10.45
CA HIS A 182 -13.30 -13.98 -10.30
C HIS A 182 -14.70 -14.41 -9.87
N VAL A 183 -15.40 -15.07 -10.78
CA VAL A 183 -16.74 -15.61 -10.54
C VAL A 183 -16.61 -16.92 -9.79
N SER A 184 -17.20 -16.99 -8.60
CA SER A 184 -17.23 -18.22 -7.81
C SER A 184 -18.25 -19.17 -8.44
N ILE A 185 -17.80 -20.33 -8.92
CA ILE A 185 -18.66 -21.40 -9.48
C ILE A 185 -19.42 -22.12 -8.37
#